data_AF-N1URQ5-F1
#
_entry.id   AF-N1URQ5-F1
#
_cell.length_a   1.000
_cell.length_b   1.000
_cell.length_c   1.000
_cell.angle_alpha   90.00
_cell.angle_beta   90.00
_cell.angle_gamma   90.00
#
_symmetry.space_group_name_H-M   'P 1'
#
loop_
_entity.id
_entity.type
_entity.pdbx_description
1 polymer ?
#
loop_
_entity_poly.entity_id
_entity_poly.type
_entity_poly.pdbx_seq_one_letter_code
_entity_poly.pdbx_strand_id
1 'polypeptide(L)'
;MRFFIIKIKLRFNFFIRFQVLLFKKVLFIICFLSAISIFSSDLPDFQLKDQRNKVLNSKNLKGKMVFLLGCSYMDIVLCRKHGRKIYWRMQNLIDESEDFVEFIAFVDLRNAPNAIQVYIDENKSKNYESILLDTKGVLSSGIRPNVSWLRIFSRSKKQIFESYYKEVDDQTVDFLYEIVRKQKSKIGICVFILFFNCVEKKPQQAAYWREYLSYQKSILKEYPNGGIRNALFGNLTSKDEFLLQEKDNILSIDFYLQKTNQGFKNVLTTEKIPENVPYQIHVEYFPTSFRDQNTFQMKRKTVTILPFYSYLDFFHHIDRFQNFLRSDFDHSSKLTTISNTHRYLCSVSHCNSGRGENFSWLLYELDESTKAVYPQFYKRFDKLLNQVSYKITIFKTGEFLSGIELYNEGTKTFLKIPDTFAGYWSKPEILHIRISLFIQVYGLKIDIRNLGYTLRFYSSKNYEKVTGEFSKLPEKKISGRFLKIFPPGMVDWFIPGNMEEYFDQYFTLLVKGSEGKGGNKFESESFRNGKNMKVILKSQAEIFRDRFSPFRSSDEKDDQPSFWDILQETLIEDLY
;
A
#
# COMPACT_ATOMS: atom_id res chain seq x y z
N MET A 1 -5.02 -52.30 -34.07
CA MET A 1 -6.03 -51.26 -33.76
C MET A 1 -5.28 -49.99 -33.36
N ARG A 2 -5.13 -49.05 -34.29
CA ARG A 2 -4.30 -47.83 -34.16
C ARG A 2 -5.02 -46.82 -33.26
N PHE A 3 -4.60 -46.66 -32.01
CA PHE A 3 -5.04 -45.54 -31.19
C PHE A 3 -4.26 -44.28 -31.54
N PHE A 4 -5.02 -43.23 -31.87
CA PHE A 4 -4.59 -41.94 -32.35
C PHE A 4 -3.57 -41.27 -31.41
N ILE A 5 -2.42 -40.92 -31.99
CA ILE A 5 -1.42 -40.01 -31.43
C ILE A 5 -2.05 -38.62 -31.34
N ILE A 6 -2.62 -38.29 -30.19
CA ILE A 6 -2.96 -36.91 -29.83
C ILE A 6 -1.68 -36.26 -29.30
N LYS A 7 -0.84 -35.77 -30.23
CA LYS A 7 0.31 -34.91 -29.93
C LYS A 7 -0.21 -33.51 -29.54
N ILE A 8 -0.82 -33.36 -28.36
CA ILE A 8 -1.07 -32.03 -27.81
C ILE A 8 0.21 -31.58 -27.10
N LYS A 9 0.96 -30.69 -27.76
CA LYS A 9 2.06 -29.92 -27.14
C LYS A 9 1.47 -28.96 -26.11
N LEU A 10 1.16 -29.47 -24.93
CA LEU A 10 0.79 -28.75 -23.73
C LEU A 10 2.04 -28.03 -23.20
N ARG A 11 2.10 -26.70 -23.32
CA ARG A 11 3.24 -25.86 -22.89
C ARG A 11 2.68 -24.61 -22.20
N PHE A 12 2.97 -24.43 -20.91
CA PHE A 12 2.17 -23.53 -20.08
C PHE A 12 3.01 -22.84 -18.98
N ASN A 13 2.73 -21.56 -18.64
CA ASN A 13 3.43 -20.78 -17.59
C ASN A 13 2.52 -19.72 -16.90
N PHE A 14 2.24 -19.78 -15.57
CA PHE A 14 1.36 -18.79 -14.88
C PHE A 14 1.68 -18.44 -13.42
N PHE A 15 1.98 -19.40 -12.52
CA PHE A 15 2.00 -19.13 -11.07
C PHE A 15 2.96 -18.00 -10.63
N ILE A 16 4.09 -17.81 -11.32
CA ILE A 16 5.03 -16.71 -11.02
C ILE A 16 4.58 -15.38 -11.69
N ARG A 17 3.91 -15.42 -12.86
CA ARG A 17 3.23 -14.22 -13.39
C ARG A 17 2.11 -13.78 -12.45
N PHE A 18 1.41 -14.69 -11.79
CA PHE A 18 0.44 -14.35 -10.74
C PHE A 18 1.11 -13.80 -9.47
N GLN A 19 2.21 -14.40 -9.00
CA GLN A 19 2.99 -13.91 -7.85
C GLN A 19 3.69 -12.57 -8.08
N VAL A 20 4.02 -12.20 -9.33
CA VAL A 20 4.71 -10.94 -9.64
C VAL A 20 3.77 -9.90 -10.24
N LEU A 21 2.80 -10.24 -11.11
CA LEU A 21 1.83 -9.27 -11.62
C LEU A 21 0.61 -9.09 -10.72
N LEU A 22 0.05 -10.13 -10.09
CA LEU A 22 -1.05 -9.91 -9.17
C LEU A 22 -0.49 -9.23 -7.92
N PHE A 23 0.61 -9.70 -7.34
CA PHE A 23 1.23 -9.01 -6.19
C PHE A 23 1.75 -7.61 -6.54
N LYS A 24 2.37 -7.36 -7.71
CA LYS A 24 2.69 -5.97 -8.10
C LYS A 24 1.44 -5.15 -8.37
N LYS A 25 0.39 -5.65 -9.04
CA LYS A 25 -0.80 -4.86 -9.37
C LYS A 25 -1.73 -4.67 -8.17
N VAL A 26 -1.89 -5.67 -7.31
CA VAL A 26 -2.63 -5.64 -6.04
C VAL A 26 -1.88 -4.81 -5.02
N LEU A 27 -0.58 -5.03 -4.81
CA LEU A 27 0.21 -4.16 -3.95
C LEU A 27 0.22 -2.76 -4.52
N PHE A 28 0.33 -2.56 -5.85
CA PHE A 28 0.22 -1.23 -6.49
C PHE A 28 -1.16 -0.60 -6.30
N ILE A 29 -2.26 -1.35 -6.43
CA ILE A 29 -3.63 -0.87 -6.20
C ILE A 29 -3.86 -0.55 -4.72
N ILE A 30 -3.44 -1.42 -3.79
CA ILE A 30 -3.49 -1.14 -2.34
C ILE A 30 -2.53 0.02 -2.00
N CYS A 31 -1.40 0.11 -2.70
CA CYS A 31 -0.38 1.13 -2.48
C CYS A 31 -0.83 2.53 -2.95
N PHE A 32 -1.69 2.57 -3.95
CA PHE A 32 -2.17 3.81 -4.55
C PHE A 32 -3.57 4.20 -4.08
N LEU A 33 -4.46 3.25 -3.79
CA LEU A 33 -5.75 3.54 -3.14
C LEU A 33 -5.56 4.16 -1.75
N SER A 34 -4.41 3.91 -1.11
CA SER A 34 -4.01 4.59 0.11
C SER A 34 -3.40 5.97 -0.12
N ALA A 35 -2.95 6.30 -1.34
CA ALA A 35 -2.28 7.57 -1.66
C ALA A 35 -3.20 8.80 -1.68
N ILE A 36 -4.47 8.64 -1.29
CA ILE A 36 -5.38 9.76 -1.07
C ILE A 36 -4.97 10.43 0.24
N SER A 37 -4.27 11.55 0.12
CA SER A 37 -4.02 12.46 1.23
C SER A 37 -5.33 13.13 1.63
N ILE A 38 -5.84 12.82 2.82
CA ILE A 38 -7.13 13.36 3.25
C ILE A 38 -7.05 14.17 4.55
N PHE A 39 -7.49 15.42 4.37
CA PHE A 39 -7.87 16.52 5.26
C PHE A 39 -6.86 17.20 6.18
N SER A 40 -6.80 18.51 5.95
CA SER A 40 -6.97 19.49 7.01
C SER A 40 -8.48 19.74 7.24
N SER A 41 -9.01 19.35 8.40
CA SER A 41 -10.35 19.77 8.84
C SER A 41 -10.34 21.25 9.24
N ASP A 42 -11.40 21.99 8.96
CA ASP A 42 -11.54 23.35 9.47
C ASP A 42 -11.80 23.33 10.98
N LEU A 43 -11.32 24.35 11.69
CA LEU A 43 -11.65 24.59 13.08
C LEU A 43 -13.18 24.64 13.21
N PRO A 44 -13.78 23.75 14.03
CA PRO A 44 -15.23 23.70 14.16
C PRO A 44 -15.82 25.05 14.59
N ASP A 45 -17.02 25.35 14.12
CA ASP A 45 -17.76 26.50 14.63
C ASP A 45 -18.41 26.16 15.98
N PHE A 46 -17.99 26.89 17.01
CA PHE A 46 -18.48 26.68 18.37
C PHE A 46 -18.61 28.00 19.13
N GLN A 47 -19.55 28.00 20.07
CA GLN A 47 -19.70 29.03 21.09
C GLN A 47 -19.92 28.32 22.41
N LEU A 48 -18.87 28.24 23.23
CA LEU A 48 -18.89 27.49 24.49
C LEU A 48 -18.59 28.42 25.66
N LYS A 49 -19.20 28.10 26.81
CA LYS A 49 -18.88 28.74 28.08
C LYS A 49 -17.78 27.96 28.78
N ASP A 50 -16.93 28.67 29.49
CA ASP A 50 -16.01 28.07 30.44
C ASP A 50 -16.64 27.93 31.84
N GLN A 51 -15.88 27.36 32.77
CA GLN A 51 -16.26 27.21 34.18
C GLN A 51 -16.47 28.54 34.94
N ARG A 52 -16.12 29.68 34.33
CA ARG A 52 -16.30 31.04 34.87
C ARG A 52 -17.39 31.82 34.11
N ASN A 53 -18.20 31.13 33.30
CA ASN A 53 -19.23 31.70 32.43
C ASN A 53 -18.71 32.64 31.32
N LYS A 54 -17.40 32.67 31.05
CA LYS A 54 -16.84 33.40 29.92
C LYS A 54 -17.12 32.62 28.64
N VAL A 55 -17.64 33.32 27.63
CA VAL A 55 -17.98 32.72 26.34
C VAL A 55 -16.79 32.85 25.40
N LEU A 56 -16.36 31.73 24.80
CA LEU A 56 -15.43 31.73 23.67
C LEU A 56 -16.16 31.36 22.38
N ASN A 57 -15.97 32.17 21.35
CA ASN A 57 -16.49 31.94 20.02
C ASN A 57 -15.34 31.62 19.06
N SER A 58 -15.46 30.53 18.30
CA SER A 58 -14.46 30.11 17.28
C SER A 58 -14.14 31.21 16.26
N LYS A 59 -15.07 32.17 16.05
CA LYS A 59 -14.88 33.33 15.16
C LYS A 59 -13.80 34.29 15.68
N ASN A 60 -13.61 34.39 17.00
CA ASN A 60 -12.61 35.27 17.63
C ASN A 60 -11.18 34.71 17.54
N LEU A 61 -11.02 33.49 17.04
CA LEU A 61 -9.73 32.80 16.90
C LEU A 61 -9.09 33.02 15.52
N LYS A 62 -9.66 33.89 14.68
CA LYS A 62 -9.15 34.19 13.34
C LYS A 62 -7.75 34.80 13.43
N GLY A 63 -6.81 34.30 12.61
CA GLY A 63 -5.44 34.79 12.57
C GLY A 63 -4.52 34.20 13.65
N LYS A 64 -5.06 33.40 14.59
CA LYS A 64 -4.29 32.69 15.61
C LYS A 64 -4.12 31.22 15.24
N MET A 65 -2.98 30.65 15.59
CA MET A 65 -2.84 29.20 15.65
C MET A 65 -3.58 28.71 16.91
N VAL A 66 -4.38 27.65 16.79
CA VAL A 66 -5.24 27.19 17.90
C VAL A 66 -4.84 25.79 18.31
N PHE A 67 -4.42 25.62 19.56
CA PHE A 67 -4.28 24.33 20.22
C PHE A 67 -5.60 24.00 20.90
N LEU A 68 -6.24 22.92 20.47
CA LEU A 68 -7.54 22.47 20.98
C LEU A 68 -7.39 21.10 21.63
N LEU A 69 -7.38 21.07 22.96
CA LEU A 69 -7.25 19.88 23.79
C LEU A 69 -8.62 19.46 24.34
N GLY A 70 -9.08 18.24 24.05
CA GLY A 70 -10.37 17.72 24.47
C GLY A 70 -10.25 16.45 25.29
N CYS A 71 -11.09 16.28 26.32
CA CYS A 71 -11.19 15.03 27.08
C CYS A 71 -12.63 14.65 27.42
N SER A 72 -12.85 13.38 27.77
CA SER A 72 -14.10 12.92 28.37
C SER A 72 -14.30 13.55 29.75
N TYR A 73 -15.54 13.65 30.21
CA TYR A 73 -15.84 14.05 31.59
C TYR A 73 -15.15 13.15 32.63
N MET A 74 -14.91 11.86 32.31
CA MET A 74 -14.18 10.93 33.18
C MET A 74 -12.69 11.31 33.33
N ASP A 75 -12.16 12.05 32.34
CA ASP A 75 -10.74 12.37 32.19
C ASP A 75 -10.47 13.86 32.42
N ILE A 76 -11.37 14.58 33.08
CA ILE A 76 -11.23 16.01 33.35
C ILE A 76 -9.92 16.35 34.08
N VAL A 77 -9.46 15.48 34.98
CA VAL A 77 -8.17 15.62 35.67
C VAL A 77 -7.00 15.48 34.70
N LEU A 78 -7.09 14.52 33.76
CA LEU A 78 -6.06 14.29 32.75
C LEU A 78 -5.94 15.48 31.81
N CYS A 79 -7.06 16.02 31.33
CA CYS A 79 -7.09 17.23 30.51
C CYS A 79 -6.40 18.40 31.19
N ARG A 80 -6.66 18.56 32.49
CA ARG A 80 -6.05 19.61 33.31
C ARG A 80 -4.55 19.44 33.43
N LYS A 81 -4.08 18.21 33.67
CA LYS A 81 -2.64 17.90 33.77
C LYS A 81 -1.92 18.20 32.46
N HIS A 82 -2.47 17.76 31.33
CA HIS A 82 -1.87 17.94 30.01
C HIS A 82 -1.93 19.39 29.53
N GLY A 83 -3.08 20.06 29.66
CA GLY A 83 -3.23 21.46 29.29
C GLY A 83 -2.23 22.35 30.01
N ARG A 84 -2.15 22.21 31.36
CA ARG A 84 -1.19 22.96 32.18
C ARG A 84 0.26 22.74 31.73
N LYS A 85 0.64 21.49 31.47
CA LYS A 85 2.02 21.19 31.07
C LYS A 85 2.36 21.79 29.71
N ILE A 86 1.46 21.68 28.74
CA ILE A 86 1.63 22.27 27.40
C ILE A 86 1.74 23.78 27.52
N TYR A 87 0.76 24.44 28.15
CA TYR A 87 0.71 25.89 28.26
C TYR A 87 1.94 26.47 29.00
N TRP A 88 2.25 25.98 30.20
CA TRP A 88 3.36 26.52 31.02
C TRP A 88 4.71 26.38 30.34
N ARG A 89 4.98 25.24 29.72
CA ARG A 89 6.25 25.04 29.03
C ARG A 89 6.30 25.88 27.75
N MET A 90 5.18 25.96 27.02
CA MET A 90 5.11 26.71 25.77
C MET A 90 5.22 28.23 25.98
N GLN A 91 4.74 28.78 27.10
CA GLN A 91 4.96 30.19 27.46
C GLN A 91 6.44 30.58 27.54
N ASN A 92 7.33 29.64 27.84
CA ASN A 92 8.78 29.89 27.88
C ASN A 92 9.45 29.74 26.50
N LEU A 93 8.74 29.19 25.51
CA LEU A 93 9.26 28.90 24.17
C LEU A 93 8.69 29.86 23.10
N ILE A 94 7.48 30.36 23.30
CA ILE A 94 6.72 31.25 22.41
C ILE A 94 7.02 32.71 22.75
N ASP A 95 7.24 33.53 21.71
CA ASP A 95 7.32 34.99 21.87
C ASP A 95 5.94 35.58 21.61
N GLU A 96 5.23 36.01 22.66
CA GLU A 96 3.85 36.55 22.55
C GLU A 96 3.73 37.76 21.61
N SER A 97 4.83 38.45 21.31
CA SER A 97 4.85 39.57 20.35
C SER A 97 4.89 39.13 18.88
N GLU A 98 5.32 37.89 18.61
CA GLU A 98 5.46 37.33 17.26
C GLU A 98 4.53 36.14 16.97
N ASP A 99 4.17 35.41 18.03
CA ASP A 99 3.47 34.14 18.00
C ASP A 99 2.01 34.28 18.44
N PHE A 100 1.14 34.51 17.47
CA PHE A 100 -0.31 34.48 17.67
C PHE A 100 -0.80 33.05 17.88
N VAL A 101 -0.67 32.51 19.09
CA VAL A 101 -1.11 31.16 19.48
C VAL A 101 -2.16 31.23 20.59
N GLU A 102 -3.22 30.42 20.48
CA GLU A 102 -4.26 30.28 21.50
C GLU A 102 -4.31 28.82 21.99
N PHE A 103 -4.31 28.63 23.31
CA PHE A 103 -4.49 27.33 23.95
C PHE A 103 -5.90 27.21 24.51
N ILE A 104 -6.61 26.17 24.10
CA ILE A 104 -8.00 25.92 24.46
C ILE A 104 -8.12 24.48 24.94
N ALA A 105 -8.60 24.31 26.17
CA ALA A 105 -9.04 23.02 26.68
C ALA A 105 -10.56 22.95 26.71
N PHE A 106 -11.15 21.79 26.42
CA PHE A 106 -12.58 21.54 26.56
C PHE A 106 -12.85 20.13 27.13
N VAL A 107 -14.02 19.97 27.71
CA VAL A 107 -14.50 18.67 28.23
C VAL A 107 -15.86 18.35 27.61
N ASP A 108 -16.00 17.14 27.10
CA ASP A 108 -17.28 16.59 26.66
C ASP A 108 -18.13 16.25 27.88
N LEU A 109 -19.21 17.00 28.06
CA LEU A 109 -20.14 16.82 29.17
C LEU A 109 -21.43 16.10 28.77
N ARG A 110 -21.50 15.58 27.53
CA ARG A 110 -22.65 14.74 27.15
C ARG A 110 -22.72 13.55 28.08
N ASN A 111 -23.89 13.34 28.67
CA ASN A 111 -24.17 12.26 29.61
C ASN A 111 -23.30 12.30 30.89
N ALA A 112 -22.69 13.44 31.23
CA ALA A 112 -21.94 13.57 32.47
C ALA A 112 -22.88 13.52 33.68
N PRO A 113 -22.59 12.73 34.73
CA PRO A 113 -23.39 12.73 35.95
C PRO A 113 -23.24 14.05 36.70
N ASN A 114 -24.25 14.43 37.49
CA ASN A 114 -24.25 15.68 38.28
C ASN A 114 -23.01 15.86 39.15
N ALA A 115 -22.39 14.77 39.61
CA ALA A 115 -21.14 14.80 40.38
C ALA A 115 -19.99 15.51 39.63
N ILE A 116 -19.94 15.44 38.30
CA ILE A 116 -18.93 16.15 37.50
C ILE A 116 -19.17 17.66 37.53
N GLN A 117 -20.42 18.10 37.50
CA GLN A 117 -20.75 19.53 37.59
C GLN A 117 -20.35 20.09 38.95
N VAL A 118 -20.64 19.36 40.03
CA VAL A 118 -20.18 19.69 41.40
C VAL A 118 -18.65 19.80 41.44
N TYR A 119 -17.94 18.83 40.86
CA TYR A 119 -16.49 18.86 40.78
C TYR A 119 -15.96 20.09 40.02
N ILE A 120 -16.57 20.47 38.90
CA ILE A 120 -16.19 21.67 38.14
C ILE A 120 -16.41 22.93 38.99
N ASP A 121 -17.55 23.04 39.66
CA ASP A 121 -17.93 24.19 40.48
C ASP A 121 -17.04 24.37 41.72
N GLU A 122 -16.70 23.29 42.41
CA GLU A 122 -15.77 23.31 43.55
C GLU A 122 -14.34 23.68 43.15
N ASN A 123 -13.96 23.41 41.90
CA ASN A 123 -12.61 23.61 41.40
C ASN A 123 -12.44 24.84 40.50
N LYS A 124 -13.49 25.66 40.31
CA LYS A 124 -13.48 26.83 39.40
C LYS A 124 -12.57 27.98 39.84
N SER A 125 -12.31 28.10 41.15
CA SER A 125 -11.56 29.19 41.78
C SER A 125 -10.06 28.94 41.89
N LYS A 126 -9.57 27.70 41.74
CA LYS A 126 -8.12 27.47 41.79
C LYS A 126 -7.47 27.97 40.47
N ASN A 127 -6.24 28.45 40.55
CA ASN A 127 -5.51 29.12 39.45
C ASN A 127 -5.29 28.18 38.26
N TYR A 128 -6.27 28.11 37.36
CA TYR A 128 -6.25 27.25 36.17
C TYR A 128 -6.57 28.02 34.89
N GLU A 129 -6.06 27.48 33.79
CA GLU A 129 -6.53 27.79 32.45
C GLU A 129 -8.02 27.48 32.32
N SER A 130 -8.69 28.28 31.51
CA SER A 130 -10.12 28.15 31.19
C SER A 130 -10.37 26.81 30.48
N ILE A 131 -11.39 26.07 30.92
CA ILE A 131 -11.84 24.83 30.29
C ILE A 131 -13.26 25.05 29.79
N LEU A 132 -13.45 24.91 28.49
CA LEU A 132 -14.75 25.02 27.85
C LEU A 132 -15.61 23.79 28.16
N LEU A 133 -16.87 24.05 28.45
CA LEU A 133 -17.85 23.04 28.84
C LEU A 133 -18.73 22.70 27.63
N ASP A 134 -18.44 21.58 26.96
CA ASP A 134 -19.17 21.14 25.77
C ASP A 134 -20.36 20.26 26.14
N THR A 135 -21.44 20.89 26.61
CA THR A 135 -22.67 20.19 27.02
C THR A 135 -23.47 19.63 25.85
N LYS A 136 -23.26 20.16 24.64
CA LYS A 136 -23.97 19.75 23.41
C LYS A 136 -23.16 18.79 22.53
N GLY A 137 -21.89 18.58 22.83
CA GLY A 137 -20.99 17.71 22.08
C GLY A 137 -20.51 18.26 20.74
N VAL A 138 -20.50 19.58 20.55
CA VAL A 138 -20.15 20.23 19.27
C VAL A 138 -18.68 19.97 18.91
N LEU A 139 -17.81 19.83 19.92
CA LEU A 139 -16.39 19.56 19.75
C LEU A 139 -16.03 18.09 19.96
N SER A 140 -17.00 17.24 20.27
CA SER A 140 -16.78 15.96 20.93
C SER A 140 -16.67 14.75 20.00
N SER A 141 -16.66 14.96 18.67
CA SER A 141 -16.61 13.93 17.61
C SER A 141 -15.30 13.13 17.48
N GLY A 142 -14.44 13.16 18.50
CA GLY A 142 -13.20 12.37 18.54
C GLY A 142 -12.71 12.07 19.96
N ILE A 143 -13.53 12.35 20.97
CA ILE A 143 -13.20 12.12 22.39
C ILE A 143 -13.18 10.62 22.68
N ARG A 144 -12.18 10.18 23.45
CA ARG A 144 -12.01 8.79 23.90
C ARG A 144 -11.76 8.77 25.41
N PRO A 145 -12.17 7.70 26.11
CA PRO A 145 -11.83 7.55 27.52
C PRO A 145 -10.34 7.30 27.74
N ASN A 146 -9.81 7.72 28.89
CA ASN A 146 -8.45 7.52 29.38
C ASN A 146 -7.33 8.22 28.58
N VAL A 147 -7.67 9.16 27.69
CA VAL A 147 -6.70 9.93 26.90
C VAL A 147 -7.18 11.37 26.70
N SER A 148 -6.23 12.31 26.58
CA SER A 148 -6.52 13.65 26.06
C SER A 148 -6.31 13.72 24.56
N TRP A 149 -7.18 14.41 23.85
CA TRP A 149 -7.15 14.57 22.40
C TRP A 149 -6.70 15.98 22.03
N LEU A 150 -5.50 16.13 21.46
CA LEU A 150 -4.94 17.42 21.07
C LEU A 150 -5.03 17.61 19.55
N ARG A 151 -5.54 18.75 19.12
CA ARG A 151 -5.52 19.22 17.72
C ARG A 151 -4.82 20.57 17.63
N ILE A 152 -4.12 20.84 16.54
CA ILE A 152 -3.58 22.18 16.24
C ILE A 152 -4.17 22.65 14.92
N PHE A 153 -4.70 23.86 14.91
CA PHE A 153 -5.19 24.55 13.73
C PHE A 153 -4.29 25.73 13.40
N SER A 154 -3.99 25.94 12.12
CA SER A 154 -3.22 27.08 11.63
C SER A 154 -3.98 28.41 11.80
N ARG A 155 -3.31 29.52 11.51
CA ARG A 155 -3.92 30.86 11.45
C ARG A 155 -5.08 30.97 10.45
N SER A 156 -5.10 30.10 9.43
CA SER A 156 -6.18 29.96 8.45
C SER A 156 -7.29 29.00 8.88
N LYS A 157 -7.31 28.59 10.16
CA LYS A 157 -8.27 27.65 10.76
C LYS A 157 -8.18 26.22 10.23
N LYS A 158 -7.10 25.88 9.54
CA LYS A 158 -6.88 24.55 8.96
C LYS A 158 -6.17 23.65 9.98
N GLN A 159 -6.73 22.50 10.34
CA GLN A 159 -6.09 21.51 11.19
C GLN A 159 -4.78 21.06 10.55
N ILE A 160 -3.67 21.18 11.28
CA ILE A 160 -2.32 20.83 10.84
C ILE A 160 -1.70 19.72 11.70
N PHE A 161 -2.33 19.38 12.82
CA PHE A 161 -1.89 18.33 13.73
C PHE A 161 -3.05 17.75 14.53
N GLU A 162 -2.97 16.46 14.85
CA GLU A 162 -3.91 15.76 15.72
C GLU A 162 -3.19 14.58 16.40
N SER A 163 -3.40 14.39 17.70
CA SER A 163 -2.83 13.28 18.47
C SER A 163 -3.63 12.99 19.75
N TYR A 164 -3.42 11.81 20.32
CA TYR A 164 -3.98 11.39 21.61
C TYR A 164 -2.86 11.10 22.60
N TYR A 165 -3.01 11.58 23.84
CA TYR A 165 -1.99 11.46 24.87
C TYR A 165 -2.57 10.81 26.13
N LYS A 166 -1.92 9.72 26.57
CA LYS A 166 -2.05 9.20 27.93
C LYS A 166 -1.19 10.00 28.91
N GLU A 167 -0.03 10.45 28.44
CA GLU A 167 0.88 11.32 29.17
C GLU A 167 1.46 12.37 28.22
N VAL A 168 1.80 13.54 28.76
CA VAL A 168 2.52 14.60 28.05
C VAL A 168 3.81 14.88 28.81
N ASP A 169 4.94 14.66 28.16
CA ASP A 169 6.28 14.95 28.68
C ASP A 169 6.90 16.19 28.01
N ASP A 170 8.14 16.54 28.38
CA ASP A 170 8.78 17.76 27.87
C ASP A 170 9.15 17.62 26.39
N GLN A 171 9.54 16.41 25.96
CA GLN A 171 9.83 16.10 24.55
C GLN A 171 8.59 16.28 23.67
N THR A 172 7.41 15.91 24.19
CA THR A 172 6.14 16.15 23.53
C THR A 172 5.91 17.65 23.33
N VAL A 173 6.15 18.48 24.36
CA VAL A 173 5.96 19.93 24.23
C VAL A 173 6.97 20.57 23.27
N ASP A 174 8.23 20.14 23.30
CA ASP A 174 9.26 20.62 22.36
C ASP A 174 8.91 20.28 20.91
N PHE A 175 8.35 19.08 20.66
CA PHE A 175 7.82 18.71 19.36
C PHE A 175 6.64 19.60 18.92
N LEU A 176 5.71 19.89 19.83
CA LEU A 176 4.59 20.80 19.56
C LEU A 176 5.10 22.22 19.24
N TYR A 177 6.15 22.68 19.89
CA TYR A 177 6.79 23.97 19.60
C TYR A 177 7.42 24.01 18.20
N GLU A 178 8.06 22.92 17.75
CA GLU A 178 8.59 22.84 16.38
C GLU A 178 7.50 22.97 15.31
N ILE A 179 6.26 22.57 15.60
CA ILE A 179 5.11 22.81 14.71
C ILE A 179 4.82 24.31 14.60
N VAL A 180 4.84 25.04 15.72
CA VAL A 180 4.65 26.50 15.77
C VAL A 180 5.74 27.20 14.97
N ARG A 181 7.01 26.86 15.25
CA ARG A 181 8.20 27.45 14.60
C ARG A 181 8.20 27.26 13.09
N LYS A 182 7.82 26.08 12.57
CA LYS A 182 7.76 25.80 11.13
C LYS A 182 6.73 26.65 10.39
N GLN A 183 5.70 27.15 11.08
CA GLN A 183 4.69 28.04 10.49
C GLN A 183 5.19 29.49 10.39
N LYS A 184 6.12 29.95 11.25
CA LYS A 184 6.76 31.27 11.12
C LYS A 184 7.50 31.42 9.78
N SER A 185 8.19 30.37 9.34
CA SER A 185 9.05 30.39 8.14
C SER A 185 8.30 30.56 6.80
N LYS A 186 6.95 30.60 6.80
CA LYS A 186 6.13 30.70 5.58
C LYS A 186 5.48 32.08 5.33
N ILE A 187 5.86 33.12 6.09
CA ILE A 187 5.22 34.46 6.01
C ILE A 187 5.71 35.32 4.81
N GLY A 188 6.71 34.88 4.05
CA GLY A 188 7.03 35.49 2.75
C GLY A 188 6.26 34.84 1.61
N ILE A 189 5.42 35.60 0.90
CA ILE A 189 4.59 35.27 -0.29
C ILE A 189 3.10 35.07 0.04
N CYS A 190 2.41 36.20 0.22
CA CYS A 190 0.96 36.32 0.10
C CYS A 190 0.60 36.63 -1.36
N VAL A 191 0.35 35.60 -2.18
CA VAL A 191 -0.41 35.74 -3.44
C VAL A 191 -1.25 34.46 -3.65
N PHE A 192 -2.57 34.62 -3.68
CA PHE A 192 -3.59 33.68 -4.16
C PHE A 192 -3.54 32.21 -3.69
N ILE A 193 -4.29 31.85 -2.64
CA ILE A 193 -4.98 30.54 -2.59
C ILE A 193 -6.35 30.70 -1.89
N LEU A 194 -7.37 31.04 -2.67
CA LEU A 194 -8.76 30.68 -2.39
C LEU A 194 -8.99 29.25 -2.91
N PHE A 195 -8.66 28.17 -2.18
CA PHE A 195 -9.08 26.83 -2.61
C PHE A 195 -9.32 25.86 -1.44
N PHE A 196 -10.58 25.38 -1.36
CA PHE A 196 -11.07 24.01 -1.16
C PHE A 196 -10.40 23.03 -0.16
N ASN A 197 -11.15 22.00 0.24
CA ASN A 197 -10.70 20.80 0.94
C ASN A 197 -9.56 20.09 0.17
N CYS A 198 -8.32 20.59 0.29
CA CYS A 198 -7.22 20.14 -0.55
C CYS A 198 -6.67 18.77 -0.12
N VAL A 199 -6.78 17.81 -1.04
CA VAL A 199 -5.96 16.60 -1.10
C VAL A 199 -4.49 17.03 -1.22
N GLU A 200 -3.61 16.55 -0.32
CA GLU A 200 -2.16 16.82 -0.41
C GLU A 200 -1.55 15.99 -1.55
N LYS A 201 -1.53 16.61 -2.73
CA LYS A 201 -0.97 16.05 -3.95
C LYS A 201 0.56 15.95 -3.83
N LYS A 202 1.14 14.86 -4.32
CA LYS A 202 2.57 14.52 -4.27
C LYS A 202 3.13 14.41 -5.70
N PRO A 203 3.34 15.54 -6.40
CA PRO A 203 3.78 15.54 -7.79
C PRO A 203 5.13 14.83 -8.01
N GLN A 204 6.00 14.78 -7.00
CA GLN A 204 7.25 13.99 -7.05
C GLN A 204 6.98 12.48 -7.06
N GLN A 205 6.06 11.98 -6.23
CA GLN A 205 5.67 10.57 -6.23
C GLN A 205 4.96 10.21 -7.54
N ALA A 206 4.10 11.09 -8.05
CA ALA A 206 3.46 10.93 -9.34
C ALA A 206 4.50 10.84 -10.48
N ALA A 207 5.50 11.72 -10.46
CA ALA A 207 6.60 11.72 -11.42
C ALA A 207 7.44 10.43 -11.33
N TYR A 208 7.75 9.95 -10.13
CA TYR A 208 8.46 8.68 -9.91
C TYR A 208 7.74 7.52 -10.62
N TRP A 209 6.44 7.35 -10.34
CA TRP A 209 5.68 6.24 -10.89
C TRP A 209 5.47 6.37 -12.38
N ARG A 210 5.15 7.58 -12.87
CA ARG A 210 5.00 7.84 -14.30
C ARG A 210 6.27 7.46 -15.06
N GLU A 211 7.44 7.87 -14.56
CA GLU A 211 8.71 7.58 -15.20
C GLU A 211 9.05 6.07 -15.13
N TYR A 212 8.93 5.44 -13.96
CA TYR A 212 9.13 4.00 -13.81
C TYR A 212 8.23 3.18 -14.75
N LEU A 213 6.95 3.54 -14.84
CA LEU A 213 5.97 2.85 -15.69
C LEU A 213 6.25 3.09 -17.18
N SER A 214 6.74 4.26 -17.56
CA SER A 214 7.18 4.53 -18.94
C SER A 214 8.31 3.59 -19.37
N TYR A 215 9.24 3.28 -18.47
CA TYR A 215 10.34 2.35 -18.74
C TYR A 215 9.80 0.93 -18.95
N GLN A 216 8.87 0.48 -18.09
CA GLN A 216 8.24 -0.84 -18.24
C GLN A 216 7.40 -0.92 -19.53
N LYS A 217 6.67 0.14 -19.87
CA LYS A 217 5.85 0.21 -21.08
C LYS A 217 6.70 0.14 -22.35
N SER A 218 7.89 0.76 -22.35
CA SER A 218 8.86 0.63 -23.45
C SER A 218 9.25 -0.82 -23.72
N ILE A 219 9.59 -1.57 -22.66
CA ILE A 219 9.99 -2.98 -22.76
C ILE A 219 8.80 -3.84 -23.23
N LEU A 220 7.62 -3.66 -22.62
CA LEU A 220 6.44 -4.46 -22.93
C LEU A 220 5.87 -4.18 -24.34
N LYS A 221 6.08 -2.98 -24.88
CA LYS A 221 5.67 -2.63 -26.24
C LYS A 221 6.49 -3.39 -27.30
N GLU A 222 7.80 -3.52 -27.10
CA GLU A 222 8.68 -4.24 -28.04
C GLU A 222 8.69 -5.75 -27.79
N TYR A 223 8.64 -6.16 -26.52
CA TYR A 223 8.65 -7.57 -26.11
C TYR A 223 7.37 -7.92 -25.34
N PRO A 224 6.22 -8.04 -26.02
CA PRO A 224 4.94 -8.23 -25.36
C PRO A 224 4.82 -9.60 -24.68
N ASN A 225 5.38 -10.67 -25.25
CA ASN A 225 5.23 -12.04 -24.75
C ASN A 225 6.47 -12.91 -25.03
N GLY A 226 6.76 -13.86 -24.13
CA GLY A 226 7.79 -14.88 -24.32
C GLY A 226 9.22 -14.34 -24.44
N GLY A 227 10.17 -15.22 -24.79
CA GLY A 227 11.50 -14.84 -25.29
C GLY A 227 12.26 -13.84 -24.41
N ILE A 228 12.66 -12.72 -25.00
CA ILE A 228 13.41 -11.64 -24.33
C ILE A 228 12.68 -11.16 -23.07
N ARG A 229 11.34 -11.04 -23.10
CA ARG A 229 10.57 -10.66 -21.90
C ARG A 229 10.74 -11.71 -20.80
N ASN A 230 10.66 -13.00 -21.12
CA ASN A 230 10.86 -14.03 -20.11
C ASN A 230 12.28 -13.98 -19.53
N ALA A 231 13.29 -13.80 -20.38
CA ALA A 231 14.69 -13.66 -20.00
C ALA A 231 14.93 -12.45 -19.07
N LEU A 232 14.45 -11.26 -19.44
CA LEU A 232 14.66 -10.03 -18.66
C LEU A 232 13.93 -10.01 -17.31
N PHE A 233 12.79 -10.71 -17.21
CA PHE A 233 11.94 -10.72 -16.01
C PHE A 233 12.13 -11.96 -15.12
N GLY A 234 13.25 -12.68 -15.25
CA GLY A 234 13.56 -13.80 -14.35
C GLY A 234 12.68 -15.04 -14.56
N ASN A 235 12.14 -15.20 -15.78
CA ASN A 235 11.13 -16.20 -16.11
C ASN A 235 11.51 -17.04 -17.34
N LEU A 236 12.81 -17.24 -17.57
CA LEU A 236 13.34 -18.04 -18.68
C LEU A 236 12.68 -19.42 -18.77
N THR A 237 12.55 -19.93 -19.99
CA THR A 237 12.14 -21.30 -20.27
C THR A 237 13.20 -21.99 -21.13
N SER A 238 13.18 -23.31 -21.18
CA SER A 238 14.07 -24.11 -22.03
C SER A 238 14.13 -23.64 -23.49
N LYS A 239 13.02 -23.08 -23.98
CA LYS A 239 12.92 -22.56 -25.35
C LYS A 239 13.50 -21.18 -25.56
N ASP A 240 13.72 -20.42 -24.51
CA ASP A 240 14.17 -19.02 -24.60
C ASP A 240 15.70 -18.91 -24.36
N GLU A 241 16.37 -20.02 -24.03
CA GLU A 241 17.81 -20.03 -23.69
C GLU A 241 18.72 -19.56 -24.81
N PHE A 242 18.38 -19.84 -26.07
CA PHE A 242 19.18 -19.44 -27.23
C PHE A 242 19.31 -17.90 -27.37
N LEU A 243 18.50 -17.14 -26.62
CA LEU A 243 18.55 -15.68 -26.57
C LEU A 243 19.62 -15.15 -25.60
N LEU A 244 20.22 -16.02 -24.80
CA LEU A 244 21.19 -15.66 -23.77
C LEU A 244 22.62 -15.85 -24.28
N GLN A 245 23.53 -15.10 -23.67
CA GLN A 245 24.96 -15.27 -23.85
C GLN A 245 25.45 -16.32 -22.86
N GLU A 246 26.28 -17.25 -23.32
CA GLU A 246 26.88 -18.27 -22.46
C GLU A 246 28.35 -17.95 -22.23
N LYS A 247 28.74 -17.87 -20.95
CA LYS A 247 30.14 -17.73 -20.54
C LYS A 247 30.35 -18.46 -19.21
N ASP A 248 31.34 -19.34 -19.13
CA ASP A 248 31.68 -20.09 -17.91
C ASP A 248 30.47 -20.84 -17.29
N ASN A 249 29.62 -21.45 -18.13
CA ASN A 249 28.34 -22.09 -17.76
C ASN A 249 27.29 -21.16 -17.13
N ILE A 250 27.46 -19.84 -17.27
CA ILE A 250 26.49 -18.83 -16.86
C ILE A 250 25.80 -18.31 -18.12
N LEU A 251 24.46 -18.39 -18.13
CA LEU A 251 23.65 -17.81 -19.18
C LEU A 251 23.22 -16.40 -18.75
N SER A 252 23.52 -15.37 -19.54
CA SER A 252 23.23 -13.99 -19.17
C SER A 252 22.57 -13.17 -20.27
N ILE A 253 21.90 -12.10 -19.86
CA ILE A 253 21.35 -11.08 -20.75
C ILE A 253 21.50 -9.69 -20.13
N ASP A 254 22.02 -8.78 -20.93
CA ASP A 254 22.19 -7.37 -20.60
C ASP A 254 21.27 -6.50 -21.44
N PHE A 255 20.63 -5.55 -20.76
CA PHE A 255 19.64 -4.67 -21.34
C PHE A 255 19.74 -3.28 -20.74
N TYR A 256 19.56 -2.25 -21.57
CA TYR A 256 19.34 -0.89 -21.07
C TYR A 256 18.40 -0.08 -21.96
N LEU A 257 17.86 0.99 -21.38
CA LEU A 257 17.12 2.01 -22.11
C LEU A 257 18.05 3.14 -22.50
N GLN A 258 18.13 3.42 -23.80
CA GLN A 258 18.78 4.60 -24.33
C GLN A 258 17.74 5.72 -24.50
N LYS A 259 18.00 6.89 -23.91
CA LYS A 259 17.15 8.07 -24.12
C LYS A 259 17.44 8.67 -25.50
N THR A 260 16.40 8.91 -26.28
CA THR A 260 16.46 9.51 -27.62
C THR A 260 15.47 10.68 -27.71
N ASN A 261 15.54 11.46 -28.78
CA ASN A 261 14.58 12.55 -29.03
C ASN A 261 13.13 12.06 -29.21
N GLN A 262 12.94 10.79 -29.56
CA GLN A 262 11.62 10.17 -29.80
C GLN A 262 11.14 9.31 -28.62
N GLY A 263 11.84 9.32 -27.48
CA GLY A 263 11.53 8.52 -26.30
C GLY A 263 12.64 7.52 -25.96
N PHE A 264 12.27 6.34 -25.45
CA PHE A 264 13.23 5.30 -25.07
C PHE A 264 13.44 4.29 -26.20
N LYS A 265 14.70 4.00 -26.48
CA LYS A 265 15.11 2.87 -27.33
C LYS A 265 15.58 1.73 -26.43
N ASN A 266 15.01 0.55 -26.65
CA ASN A 266 15.41 -0.68 -25.99
C ASN A 266 16.71 -1.19 -26.62
N VAL A 267 17.73 -1.51 -25.82
CA VAL A 267 19.02 -2.00 -26.30
C VAL A 267 19.41 -3.26 -25.56
N LEU A 268 19.55 -4.37 -26.30
CA LEU A 268 20.23 -5.59 -25.86
C LEU A 268 21.69 -5.50 -26.25
N THR A 269 22.59 -5.90 -25.35
CA THR A 269 24.04 -5.79 -25.60
C THR A 269 24.80 -6.97 -25.02
N THR A 270 25.96 -7.25 -25.61
CA THR A 270 27.01 -8.17 -25.12
C THR A 270 28.18 -7.40 -24.52
N GLU A 271 28.19 -6.08 -24.69
CA GLU A 271 29.25 -5.18 -24.24
C GLU A 271 28.89 -4.53 -22.90
N LYS A 272 29.87 -3.88 -22.26
CA LYS A 272 29.66 -3.15 -21.02
C LYS A 272 28.58 -2.07 -21.21
N ILE A 273 27.52 -2.14 -20.41
CA ILE A 273 26.45 -1.12 -20.43
C ILE A 273 27.05 0.26 -20.12
N PRO A 274 26.73 1.30 -20.90
CA PRO A 274 27.20 2.66 -20.66
C PRO A 274 26.86 3.17 -19.26
N GLU A 275 27.73 3.99 -18.70
CA GLU A 275 27.46 4.65 -17.42
C GLU A 275 26.33 5.70 -17.60
N ASN A 276 25.50 5.87 -16.57
CA ASN A 276 24.40 6.86 -16.52
C ASN A 276 23.21 6.64 -17.47
N VAL A 277 22.93 5.39 -17.86
CA VAL A 277 21.66 5.07 -18.52
C VAL A 277 20.48 5.16 -17.53
N PRO A 278 19.28 5.61 -17.96
CA PRO A 278 18.12 5.77 -17.09
C PRO A 278 17.64 4.46 -16.46
N TYR A 279 17.80 3.34 -17.18
CA TYR A 279 17.35 2.04 -16.75
C TYR A 279 18.22 0.95 -17.37
N GLN A 280 18.63 -0.02 -16.56
CA GLN A 280 19.34 -1.21 -17.03
C GLN A 280 18.93 -2.46 -16.24
N ILE A 281 18.99 -3.61 -16.89
CA ILE A 281 18.78 -4.93 -16.32
C ILE A 281 19.97 -5.80 -16.73
N HIS A 282 20.56 -6.46 -15.73
CA HIS A 282 21.44 -7.59 -15.92
C HIS A 282 20.79 -8.81 -15.30
N VAL A 283 20.72 -9.92 -16.02
CA VAL A 283 20.20 -11.20 -15.50
C VAL A 283 21.19 -12.31 -15.79
N GLU A 284 21.48 -13.11 -14.77
CA GLU A 284 22.26 -14.34 -14.83
C GLU A 284 21.33 -15.52 -14.50
N TYR A 285 21.47 -16.60 -15.26
CA TYR A 285 20.83 -17.88 -15.05
C TYR A 285 21.89 -18.96 -14.94
N PHE A 286 21.83 -19.72 -13.87
CA PHE A 286 22.70 -20.85 -13.58
C PHE A 286 21.89 -22.13 -13.76
N PRO A 287 22.13 -22.91 -14.82
CA PRO A 287 21.52 -24.22 -14.99
C PRO A 287 21.87 -25.11 -13.79
N THR A 288 20.86 -25.65 -13.12
CA THR A 288 21.00 -26.46 -11.91
C THR A 288 20.02 -27.63 -11.96
N SER A 289 20.04 -28.49 -10.94
CA SER A 289 19.06 -29.54 -10.76
C SER A 289 18.62 -29.65 -9.30
N PHE A 290 17.36 -30.01 -9.09
CA PHE A 290 16.78 -30.25 -7.79
C PHE A 290 15.84 -31.46 -7.86
N ARG A 291 16.18 -32.53 -7.12
CA ARG A 291 15.40 -33.79 -7.07
C ARG A 291 15.00 -34.29 -8.47
N ASP A 292 16.02 -34.45 -9.32
CA ASP A 292 15.91 -34.93 -10.71
C ASP A 292 15.12 -34.02 -11.68
N GLN A 293 14.77 -32.81 -11.24
CA GLN A 293 14.19 -31.78 -12.11
C GLN A 293 15.22 -30.70 -12.45
N ASN A 294 15.26 -30.30 -13.72
CA ASN A 294 16.12 -29.20 -14.16
C ASN A 294 15.58 -27.87 -13.64
N THR A 295 16.46 -27.06 -13.03
CA THR A 295 16.15 -25.76 -12.46
C THR A 295 17.08 -24.69 -13.01
N PHE A 296 16.67 -23.44 -12.80
CA PHE A 296 17.52 -22.27 -12.94
C PHE A 296 17.57 -21.54 -11.62
N GLN A 297 18.77 -21.37 -11.08
CA GLN A 297 19.01 -20.29 -10.14
C GLN A 297 19.22 -19.01 -10.95
N MET A 298 18.53 -17.94 -10.58
CA MET A 298 18.51 -16.67 -11.29
C MET A 298 18.97 -15.57 -10.35
N LYS A 299 19.88 -14.72 -10.84
CA LYS A 299 20.24 -13.46 -10.21
C LYS A 299 19.92 -12.35 -11.18
N ARG A 300 19.17 -11.35 -10.72
CA ARG A 300 18.81 -10.19 -11.54
C ARG A 300 19.14 -8.92 -10.79
N LYS A 301 19.79 -8.00 -11.48
CA LYS A 301 20.09 -6.66 -11.00
C LYS A 301 19.47 -5.65 -11.94
N THR A 302 18.55 -4.84 -11.42
CA THR A 302 18.00 -3.69 -12.13
C THR A 302 18.55 -2.43 -11.48
N VAL A 303 19.04 -1.50 -12.30
CA VAL A 303 19.45 -0.16 -11.85
C VAL A 303 18.59 0.85 -12.57
N THR A 304 18.02 1.80 -11.82
CA THR A 304 17.13 2.81 -12.36
C THR A 304 17.43 4.17 -11.74
N ILE A 305 17.36 5.22 -12.55
CA ILE A 305 17.41 6.61 -12.11
C ILE A 305 15.98 7.14 -12.20
N LEU A 306 15.41 7.56 -11.06
CA LEU A 306 14.03 8.05 -10.96
C LEU A 306 13.97 9.36 -10.16
N PRO A 307 12.89 10.14 -10.26
CA PRO A 307 12.57 11.19 -9.31
C PRO A 307 12.59 10.68 -7.87
N PHE A 308 12.87 11.52 -6.89
CA PHE A 308 12.87 11.07 -5.49
C PHE A 308 11.49 10.61 -5.01
N TYR A 309 11.45 9.43 -4.38
CA TYR A 309 10.30 8.84 -3.72
C TYR A 309 10.77 8.03 -2.50
N SER A 310 10.08 8.18 -1.37
CA SER A 310 10.32 7.38 -0.17
C SER A 310 9.20 6.37 0.05
N TYR A 311 9.54 5.14 0.44
CA TYR A 311 8.50 4.18 0.85
C TYR A 311 7.79 4.62 2.14
N LEU A 312 8.39 5.47 2.97
CA LEU A 312 7.75 6.02 4.18
C LEU A 312 6.58 6.92 3.80
N ASP A 313 6.71 7.71 2.74
CA ASP A 313 5.61 8.52 2.22
C ASP A 313 4.41 7.60 1.96
N PHE A 314 4.62 6.49 1.27
CA PHE A 314 3.57 5.51 1.00
C PHE A 314 2.87 4.98 2.27
N PHE A 315 3.62 4.61 3.30
CA PHE A 315 3.04 4.11 4.55
C PHE A 315 2.33 5.18 5.38
N HIS A 316 2.80 6.42 5.33
CA HIS A 316 2.05 7.56 5.86
C HIS A 316 0.69 7.73 5.17
N HIS A 317 0.62 7.44 3.87
CA HIS A 317 -0.62 7.50 3.12
C HIS A 317 -1.60 6.39 3.54
N ILE A 318 -1.14 5.14 3.71
CA ILE A 318 -1.99 4.05 4.26
C ILE A 318 -2.59 4.46 5.60
N ASP A 319 -1.77 5.01 6.49
CA ASP A 319 -2.20 5.44 7.81
C ASP A 319 -3.29 6.51 7.74
N ARG A 320 -3.14 7.49 6.85
CA ARG A 320 -4.13 8.54 6.61
C ARG A 320 -5.41 7.99 6.01
N PHE A 321 -5.31 7.12 5.02
CA PHE A 321 -6.45 6.50 4.37
C PHE A 321 -7.29 5.66 5.36
N GLN A 322 -6.62 4.89 6.22
CA GLN A 322 -7.29 4.14 7.28
C GLN A 322 -8.04 5.06 8.25
N ASN A 323 -7.44 6.19 8.66
CA ASN A 323 -8.11 7.16 9.52
C ASN A 323 -9.32 7.83 8.83
N PHE A 324 -9.23 8.12 7.53
CA PHE A 324 -10.35 8.64 6.74
C PHE A 324 -11.52 7.64 6.67
N LEU A 325 -11.22 6.36 6.45
CA LEU A 325 -12.23 5.31 6.48
C LEU A 325 -12.81 5.05 7.87
N ARG A 326 -12.31 5.71 8.92
CA ARG A 326 -12.86 5.62 10.28
C ARG A 326 -13.86 6.73 10.60
N SER A 327 -13.76 7.89 9.94
CA SER A 327 -14.40 9.13 10.42
C SER A 327 -15.84 9.36 9.98
N ASP A 328 -16.36 8.62 9.00
CA ASP A 328 -17.66 8.91 8.37
C ASP A 328 -18.48 7.64 8.13
N PHE A 329 -19.80 7.75 7.94
CA PHE A 329 -20.66 6.60 7.60
C PHE A 329 -20.91 6.45 6.09
N ASP A 330 -20.56 7.46 5.27
CA ASP A 330 -20.76 7.48 3.81
C ASP A 330 -19.41 7.63 3.07
N HIS A 331 -18.58 6.59 3.13
CA HIS A 331 -17.23 6.63 2.56
C HIS A 331 -17.23 6.69 1.03
N SER A 332 -18.13 5.97 0.36
CA SER A 332 -18.10 5.84 -1.11
C SER A 332 -18.45 7.16 -1.81
N SER A 333 -19.46 7.91 -1.36
CA SER A 333 -19.80 9.19 -1.97
C SER A 333 -18.65 10.19 -1.82
N LYS A 334 -18.05 10.25 -0.63
CA LYS A 334 -16.91 11.12 -0.32
C LYS A 334 -15.66 10.72 -1.11
N LEU A 335 -15.35 9.42 -1.20
CA LEU A 335 -14.25 8.91 -2.02
C LEU A 335 -14.43 9.28 -3.50
N THR A 336 -15.64 9.20 -4.02
CA THR A 336 -15.95 9.55 -5.42
C THR A 336 -15.67 11.03 -5.71
N THR A 337 -15.82 11.92 -4.72
CA THR A 337 -15.50 13.35 -4.88
C THR A 337 -13.99 13.65 -4.87
N ILE A 338 -13.17 12.79 -4.27
CA ILE A 338 -11.73 13.09 -4.02
C ILE A 338 -10.75 12.18 -4.76
N SER A 339 -11.16 10.99 -5.21
CA SER A 339 -10.32 10.02 -5.91
C SER A 339 -10.87 9.77 -7.31
N ASN A 340 -10.09 10.14 -8.32
CA ASN A 340 -10.33 9.80 -9.72
C ASN A 340 -10.29 8.27 -9.91
N THR A 341 -9.41 7.56 -9.18
CA THR A 341 -9.37 6.10 -9.23
C THR A 341 -10.67 5.48 -8.75
N HIS A 342 -11.17 5.87 -7.56
CA HIS A 342 -12.41 5.33 -7.03
C HIS A 342 -13.58 5.66 -7.96
N ARG A 343 -13.67 6.91 -8.44
CA ARG A 343 -14.69 7.33 -9.41
C ARG A 343 -14.64 6.51 -10.69
N TYR A 344 -13.45 6.29 -11.26
CA TYR A 344 -13.26 5.47 -12.45
C TYR A 344 -13.72 4.03 -12.19
N LEU A 345 -13.22 3.39 -11.14
CA LEU A 345 -13.60 2.02 -10.79
C LEU A 345 -15.12 1.90 -10.63
N CYS A 346 -15.78 2.84 -9.94
CA CYS A 346 -17.23 2.81 -9.75
C CYS A 346 -18.03 3.19 -11.00
N SER A 347 -17.41 3.79 -12.01
CA SER A 347 -18.05 4.03 -13.31
C SER A 347 -18.05 2.79 -14.21
N VAL A 348 -17.17 1.82 -13.95
CA VAL A 348 -16.99 0.62 -14.77
C VAL A 348 -17.16 -0.68 -13.98
N SER A 349 -17.61 -0.61 -12.73
CA SER A 349 -17.88 -1.76 -11.86
C SER A 349 -18.88 -1.36 -10.77
N HIS A 350 -19.56 -2.35 -10.20
CA HIS A 350 -20.41 -2.11 -9.04
C HIS A 350 -19.53 -1.91 -7.80
N CYS A 351 -19.59 -0.71 -7.22
CA CYS A 351 -18.91 -0.37 -5.99
C CYS A 351 -19.84 -0.45 -4.78
N ASN A 352 -19.29 -0.93 -3.67
CA ASN A 352 -19.92 -0.77 -2.37
C ASN A 352 -18.86 -0.50 -1.31
N SER A 353 -19.26 0.07 -0.18
CA SER A 353 -18.40 0.26 0.97
C SER A 353 -19.19 0.07 2.24
N GLY A 354 -18.54 -0.38 3.29
CA GLY A 354 -19.19 -0.49 4.58
C GLY A 354 -18.21 -0.56 5.72
N ARG A 355 -18.78 -0.67 6.92
CA ARG A 355 -18.05 -0.68 8.17
C ARG A 355 -18.53 -1.86 9.00
N GLY A 356 -17.58 -2.67 9.44
CA GLY A 356 -17.78 -3.66 10.50
C GLY A 356 -17.41 -3.08 11.87
N GLU A 357 -17.44 -3.90 12.91
CA GLU A 357 -17.17 -3.45 14.29
C GLU A 357 -15.81 -2.77 14.44
N ASN A 358 -14.75 -3.31 13.81
CA ASN A 358 -13.36 -2.87 13.96
C ASN A 358 -12.62 -2.74 12.62
N PHE A 359 -13.35 -2.55 11.51
CA PHE A 359 -12.76 -2.42 10.19
C PHE A 359 -13.70 -1.72 9.22
N SER A 360 -13.12 -1.13 8.18
CA SER A 360 -13.86 -0.65 7.01
C SER A 360 -13.53 -1.53 5.81
N TRP A 361 -14.44 -1.63 4.86
CA TRP A 361 -14.21 -2.39 3.63
C TRP A 361 -14.68 -1.62 2.40
N LEU A 362 -13.95 -1.82 1.30
CA LEU A 362 -14.32 -1.40 -0.04
C LEU A 362 -14.52 -2.64 -0.91
N LEU A 363 -15.60 -2.65 -1.68
CA LEU A 363 -15.98 -3.70 -2.60
C LEU A 363 -15.98 -3.16 -4.03
N TYR A 364 -15.38 -3.92 -4.93
CA TYR A 364 -15.50 -3.73 -6.36
C TYR A 364 -15.94 -5.05 -7.00
N GLU A 365 -17.06 -5.05 -7.70
CA GLU A 365 -17.65 -6.21 -8.36
C GLU A 365 -17.74 -5.96 -9.86
N LEU A 366 -17.13 -6.86 -10.64
CA LEU A 366 -17.25 -6.81 -12.10
C LEU A 366 -18.70 -7.14 -12.48
N ASP A 367 -19.31 -6.29 -13.30
CA ASP A 367 -20.71 -6.39 -13.68
C ASP A 367 -20.92 -6.10 -15.19
N GLU A 368 -22.18 -5.95 -15.60
CA GLU A 368 -22.51 -5.64 -16.99
C GLU A 368 -21.96 -4.28 -17.46
N SER A 369 -21.71 -3.33 -16.56
CA SER A 369 -21.03 -2.07 -16.92
C SER A 369 -19.57 -2.32 -17.31
N THR A 370 -18.87 -3.18 -16.56
CA THR A 370 -17.51 -3.60 -16.92
C THR A 370 -17.50 -4.27 -18.30
N LYS A 371 -18.43 -5.18 -18.55
CA LYS A 371 -18.53 -5.93 -19.80
C LYS A 371 -18.85 -5.04 -21.00
N ALA A 372 -19.66 -4.00 -20.81
CA ALA A 372 -19.99 -3.04 -21.85
C ALA A 372 -18.78 -2.21 -22.27
N VAL A 373 -17.94 -1.78 -21.31
CA VAL A 373 -16.76 -0.94 -21.59
C VAL A 373 -15.53 -1.77 -21.98
N TYR A 374 -15.30 -2.92 -21.32
CA TYR A 374 -14.12 -3.78 -21.50
C TYR A 374 -14.52 -5.26 -21.66
N PRO A 375 -15.11 -5.66 -22.79
CA PRO A 375 -15.62 -7.01 -23.00
C PRO A 375 -14.53 -8.10 -22.93
N GLN A 376 -13.31 -7.84 -23.44
CA GLN A 376 -12.23 -8.83 -23.42
C GLN A 376 -11.62 -8.96 -22.01
N PHE A 377 -11.48 -7.86 -21.29
CA PHE A 377 -11.11 -7.85 -19.89
C PHE A 377 -12.13 -8.63 -19.05
N TYR A 378 -13.41 -8.29 -19.15
CA TYR A 378 -14.49 -8.92 -18.38
C TYR A 378 -14.51 -10.43 -18.60
N LYS A 379 -14.51 -10.88 -19.86
CA LYS A 379 -14.51 -12.32 -20.21
C LYS A 379 -13.34 -13.07 -19.55
N ARG A 380 -12.14 -12.47 -19.54
CA ARG A 380 -10.93 -13.10 -18.97
C ARG A 380 -10.94 -13.07 -17.44
N PHE A 381 -11.31 -11.93 -16.84
CA PHE A 381 -11.28 -11.74 -15.38
C PHE A 381 -12.43 -12.42 -14.67
N ASP A 382 -13.64 -12.41 -15.21
CA ASP A 382 -14.78 -13.15 -14.67
C ASP A 382 -14.45 -14.65 -14.58
N LYS A 383 -13.97 -15.23 -15.68
CA LYS A 383 -13.53 -16.63 -15.71
C LYS A 383 -12.46 -16.91 -14.65
N LEU A 384 -11.48 -16.01 -14.49
CA LEU A 384 -10.40 -16.18 -13.54
C LEU A 384 -10.90 -16.11 -12.09
N LEU A 385 -11.72 -15.13 -11.75
CA LEU A 385 -12.29 -14.95 -10.40
C LEU A 385 -13.23 -16.10 -10.00
N ASN A 386 -13.90 -16.71 -10.98
CA ASN A 386 -14.69 -17.93 -10.77
C ASN A 386 -13.84 -19.20 -10.60
N GLN A 387 -12.58 -19.17 -11.04
CA GLN A 387 -11.64 -20.30 -10.91
C GLN A 387 -10.67 -20.13 -9.74
N VAL A 388 -10.52 -18.92 -9.20
CA VAL A 388 -9.51 -18.59 -8.20
C VAL A 388 -10.14 -17.76 -7.09
N SER A 389 -10.02 -18.25 -5.86
CA SER A 389 -10.23 -17.47 -4.65
C SER A 389 -8.89 -17.15 -4.01
N TYR A 390 -8.68 -15.94 -3.54
CA TYR A 390 -7.45 -15.51 -2.91
C TYR A 390 -7.77 -14.74 -1.63
N LYS A 391 -6.85 -14.82 -0.67
CA LYS A 391 -6.82 -13.97 0.53
C LYS A 391 -5.37 -13.61 0.84
N ILE A 392 -5.09 -12.32 0.83
CA ILE A 392 -3.79 -11.73 1.15
C ILE A 392 -3.97 -10.88 2.40
N THR A 393 -3.28 -11.20 3.48
CA THR A 393 -3.31 -10.43 4.72
C THR A 393 -1.94 -9.82 4.99
N ILE A 394 -1.85 -8.51 5.16
CA ILE A 394 -0.62 -7.75 5.44
C ILE A 394 -0.70 -7.24 6.88
N PHE A 395 0.28 -7.57 7.72
CA PHE A 395 0.24 -7.27 9.16
C PHE A 395 1.64 -7.08 9.74
N LYS A 396 1.75 -6.42 10.89
CA LYS A 396 2.99 -6.30 11.66
C LYS A 396 3.23 -7.53 12.54
N THR A 397 4.46 -7.72 12.99
CA THR A 397 4.83 -8.84 13.88
C THR A 397 3.93 -8.87 15.12
N GLY A 398 3.26 -10.00 15.37
CA GLY A 398 2.38 -10.19 16.53
C GLY A 398 0.96 -9.60 16.38
N GLU A 399 0.68 -8.86 15.32
CA GLU A 399 -0.54 -8.05 15.19
C GLU A 399 -1.44 -8.51 14.01
N PHE A 400 -1.64 -9.83 13.87
CA PHE A 400 -2.36 -10.41 12.73
C PHE A 400 -3.81 -9.89 12.56
N LEU A 401 -4.52 -9.66 13.66
CA LEU A 401 -5.90 -9.15 13.64
C LEU A 401 -5.99 -7.69 13.16
N SER A 402 -4.89 -6.96 13.23
CA SER A 402 -4.74 -5.58 12.75
C SER A 402 -4.16 -5.52 11.33
N GLY A 403 -4.36 -6.59 10.55
CA GLY A 403 -3.87 -6.68 9.17
C GLY A 403 -4.86 -6.17 8.11
N ILE A 404 -4.33 -5.53 7.07
CA ILE A 404 -5.09 -5.20 5.85
C ILE A 404 -5.33 -6.51 5.09
N GLU A 405 -6.57 -6.78 4.70
CA GLU A 405 -6.93 -7.97 3.93
C GLU A 405 -7.40 -7.58 2.52
N LEU A 406 -6.84 -8.23 1.50
CA LEU A 406 -7.42 -8.24 0.16
C LEU A 406 -7.85 -9.67 -0.18
N TYR A 407 -9.11 -9.84 -0.54
CA TYR A 407 -9.66 -11.14 -0.89
C TYR A 407 -10.77 -11.03 -1.92
N ASN A 408 -11.16 -12.15 -2.52
CA ASN A 408 -12.33 -12.21 -3.38
C ASN A 408 -13.34 -13.27 -2.95
N GLU A 409 -14.61 -13.00 -3.26
CA GLU A 409 -15.73 -13.92 -3.14
C GLU A 409 -16.45 -13.99 -4.50
N GLY A 410 -16.09 -14.99 -5.31
CA GLY A 410 -16.47 -14.99 -6.73
C GLY A 410 -15.87 -13.78 -7.43
N THR A 411 -16.71 -13.02 -8.14
CA THR A 411 -16.35 -11.80 -8.89
C THR A 411 -16.13 -10.57 -8.01
N LYS A 412 -16.51 -10.63 -6.73
CA LYS A 412 -16.39 -9.54 -5.76
C LYS A 412 -14.98 -9.47 -5.20
N THR A 413 -14.33 -8.32 -5.31
CA THR A 413 -13.01 -8.06 -4.70
C THR A 413 -13.16 -7.10 -3.52
N PHE A 414 -12.69 -7.52 -2.35
CA PHE A 414 -12.77 -6.77 -1.10
C PHE A 414 -11.39 -6.29 -0.66
N LEU A 415 -11.29 -4.99 -0.37
CA LEU A 415 -10.21 -4.39 0.41
C LEU A 415 -10.73 -4.09 1.80
N LYS A 416 -10.30 -4.87 2.79
CA LYS A 416 -10.66 -4.69 4.20
C LYS A 416 -9.50 -4.08 4.96
N ILE A 417 -9.79 -2.98 5.65
CA ILE A 417 -8.80 -2.16 6.35
C ILE A 417 -9.20 -2.11 7.83
N PRO A 418 -8.34 -2.63 8.73
CA PRO A 418 -8.63 -2.69 10.15
C PRO A 418 -8.56 -1.29 10.77
N ASP A 419 -9.33 -1.10 11.85
CA ASP A 419 -9.19 0.09 12.68
C ASP A 419 -7.90 0.00 13.50
N THR A 420 -6.86 0.68 13.04
CA THR A 420 -5.60 0.84 13.74
C THR A 420 -5.49 2.21 14.40
N PHE A 421 -4.58 2.36 15.37
CA PHE A 421 -4.27 3.67 15.94
C PHE A 421 -3.49 4.52 14.92
N ALA A 422 -3.60 5.84 15.01
CA ALA A 422 -2.89 6.74 14.09
C ALA A 422 -1.37 6.59 14.24
N GLY A 423 -0.65 6.53 13.13
CA GLY A 423 0.77 6.24 13.06
C GLY A 423 1.09 4.75 13.03
N TYR A 424 0.13 3.84 13.19
CA TYR A 424 0.37 2.40 13.11
C TYR A 424 1.08 2.04 11.80
N TRP A 425 0.58 2.47 10.63
CA TRP A 425 1.21 2.07 9.38
C TRP A 425 2.46 2.89 9.04
N SER A 426 2.61 4.09 9.61
CA SER A 426 3.53 5.14 9.17
C SER A 426 5.02 4.77 9.05
N LYS A 427 5.52 3.88 9.89
CA LYS A 427 6.94 3.47 9.92
C LYS A 427 7.05 1.97 10.17
N PRO A 428 6.79 1.13 9.16
CA PRO A 428 6.93 -0.31 9.35
C PRO A 428 8.41 -0.68 9.35
N GLU A 429 8.85 -1.48 10.31
CA GLU A 429 10.17 -2.12 10.28
C GLU A 429 10.09 -3.50 9.61
N ILE A 430 9.07 -4.27 9.97
CA ILE A 430 8.81 -5.61 9.43
C ILE A 430 7.32 -5.75 9.16
N LEU A 431 6.98 -6.17 7.95
CA LEU A 431 5.63 -6.58 7.58
C LEU A 431 5.63 -8.05 7.18
N HIS A 432 4.63 -8.77 7.68
CA HIS A 432 4.33 -10.13 7.27
C HIS A 432 3.15 -10.12 6.34
N ILE A 433 3.24 -10.93 5.29
CA ILE A 433 2.20 -11.10 4.29
C ILE A 433 1.87 -12.57 4.26
N ARG A 434 0.59 -12.88 4.47
CA ARG A 434 0.06 -14.23 4.42
C ARG A 434 -0.80 -14.37 3.18
N ILE A 435 -0.48 -15.34 2.34
CA ILE A 435 -1.16 -15.59 1.08
C ILE A 435 -1.86 -16.94 1.18
N SER A 436 -3.16 -16.96 0.91
CA SER A 436 -3.95 -18.17 0.72
C SER A 436 -4.64 -18.12 -0.64
N LEU A 437 -4.61 -19.23 -1.35
CA LEU A 437 -5.13 -19.39 -2.71
C LEU A 437 -5.92 -20.67 -2.80
N PHE A 438 -7.13 -20.59 -3.32
CA PHE A 438 -7.93 -21.74 -3.72
C PHE A 438 -8.13 -21.68 -5.23
N ILE A 439 -7.80 -22.76 -5.91
CA ILE A 439 -7.80 -22.83 -7.36
C ILE A 439 -8.63 -24.02 -7.80
N GLN A 440 -9.65 -23.77 -8.62
CA GLN A 440 -10.54 -24.77 -9.18
C GLN A 440 -10.49 -24.73 -10.71
N VAL A 441 -9.81 -25.70 -11.32
CA VAL A 441 -9.62 -25.75 -12.77
C VAL A 441 -9.68 -27.19 -13.24
N TYR A 442 -10.38 -27.42 -14.35
CA TYR A 442 -10.50 -28.75 -14.96
C TYR A 442 -10.94 -29.85 -13.97
N GLY A 443 -11.73 -29.51 -12.95
CA GLY A 443 -12.21 -30.46 -11.93
C GLY A 443 -11.20 -30.77 -10.80
N LEU A 444 -9.98 -30.22 -10.88
CA LEU A 444 -9.02 -30.20 -9.78
C LEU A 444 -9.34 -29.05 -8.81
N LYS A 445 -9.07 -29.28 -7.54
CA LYS A 445 -9.18 -28.31 -6.45
C LYS A 445 -7.84 -28.27 -5.72
N ILE A 446 -7.14 -27.15 -5.81
CA ILE A 446 -5.83 -26.91 -5.20
C ILE A 446 -6.03 -25.83 -4.14
N ASP A 447 -5.91 -26.22 -2.87
CA ASP A 447 -6.01 -25.34 -1.72
C ASP A 447 -4.60 -25.11 -1.17
N ILE A 448 -4.15 -23.85 -1.15
CA ILE A 448 -2.86 -23.39 -0.66
C ILE A 448 -3.14 -22.40 0.45
N ARG A 449 -2.68 -22.69 1.67
CA ARG A 449 -2.96 -21.87 2.86
C ARG A 449 -1.67 -21.39 3.50
N ASN A 450 -1.72 -20.18 4.02
CA ASN A 450 -0.70 -19.65 4.92
C ASN A 450 0.72 -19.56 4.32
N LEU A 451 0.88 -19.35 3.01
CA LEU A 451 2.18 -19.02 2.41
C LEU A 451 2.66 -17.70 3.02
N GLY A 452 3.83 -17.71 3.66
CA GLY A 452 4.37 -16.55 4.36
C GLY A 452 5.40 -15.80 3.53
N TYR A 453 5.29 -14.48 3.53
CA TYR A 453 6.27 -13.57 2.96
C TYR A 453 6.57 -12.46 3.96
N THR A 454 7.83 -12.05 4.06
CA THR A 454 8.27 -11.02 5.00
C THR A 454 8.96 -9.90 4.25
N LEU A 455 8.53 -8.68 4.51
CA LEU A 455 9.18 -7.44 4.08
C LEU A 455 9.89 -6.81 5.27
N ARG A 456 11.13 -6.37 5.09
CA ARG A 456 11.88 -5.59 6.08
C ARG A 456 12.28 -4.26 5.47
N PHE A 457 12.20 -3.23 6.28
CA PHE A 457 12.38 -1.85 5.86
C PHE A 457 13.47 -1.22 6.73
N TYR A 458 14.35 -0.48 6.08
CA TYR A 458 15.37 0.32 6.73
C TYR A 458 15.43 1.68 6.03
N SER A 459 15.47 2.76 6.80
CA SER A 459 15.57 4.12 6.26
C SER A 459 16.57 4.92 7.08
N SER A 460 17.36 5.69 6.36
CA SER A 460 18.33 6.66 6.87
C SER A 460 18.32 7.89 5.96
N LYS A 461 18.99 8.98 6.34
CA LYS A 461 18.84 10.31 5.73
C LYS A 461 18.80 10.33 4.18
N ASN A 462 19.70 9.60 3.51
CA ASN A 462 19.80 9.56 2.05
C ASN A 462 19.74 8.14 1.46
N TYR A 463 19.40 7.15 2.29
CA TYR A 463 19.44 5.75 1.91
C TYR A 463 18.26 4.99 2.50
N GLU A 464 17.59 4.25 1.62
CA GLU A 464 16.47 3.38 1.96
C GLU A 464 16.74 1.97 1.45
N LYS A 465 16.40 0.97 2.25
CA LYS A 465 16.51 -0.44 1.90
C LYS A 465 15.21 -1.16 2.21
N VAL A 466 14.74 -1.93 1.24
CA VAL A 466 13.60 -2.84 1.40
C VAL A 466 14.05 -4.23 0.98
N THR A 467 13.93 -5.20 1.88
CA THR A 467 14.19 -6.61 1.56
C THR A 467 12.91 -7.42 1.66
N GLY A 468 12.71 -8.37 0.76
CA GLY A 468 11.57 -9.27 0.80
C GLY A 468 12.00 -10.72 0.59
N GLU A 469 11.41 -11.63 1.35
CA GLU A 469 11.69 -13.06 1.26
C GLU A 469 10.46 -13.90 1.62
N PHE A 470 10.34 -15.09 1.05
CA PHE A 470 9.36 -16.06 1.53
C PHE A 470 9.82 -16.64 2.87
N SER A 471 8.97 -16.53 3.88
CA SER A 471 9.31 -16.86 5.28
C SER A 471 8.64 -18.13 5.80
N LYS A 472 7.60 -18.63 5.12
CA LYS A 472 6.87 -19.83 5.57
C LYS A 472 6.35 -20.65 4.39
N LEU A 473 6.56 -21.97 4.43
CA LEU A 473 5.92 -22.92 3.52
C LEU A 473 4.40 -22.97 3.74
N PRO A 474 3.60 -23.07 2.68
CA PRO A 474 2.16 -23.20 2.82
C PRO A 474 1.76 -24.62 3.23
N GLU A 475 0.60 -24.72 3.87
CA GLU A 475 -0.18 -25.96 3.87
C GLU A 475 -0.84 -26.10 2.50
N LYS A 476 -0.91 -27.31 1.97
CA LYS A 476 -1.53 -27.56 0.68
C LYS A 476 -2.38 -28.81 0.69
N LYS A 477 -3.47 -28.78 -0.07
CA LYS A 477 -4.35 -29.91 -0.29
C LYS A 477 -4.79 -29.92 -1.74
N ILE A 478 -4.52 -31.03 -2.42
CA ILE A 478 -4.93 -31.25 -3.81
C ILE A 478 -6.03 -32.31 -3.79
N SER A 479 -7.14 -32.02 -4.45
CA SER A 479 -8.31 -32.90 -4.49
C SER A 479 -9.09 -32.72 -5.80
N GLY A 480 -10.19 -33.47 -5.96
CA GLY A 480 -11.03 -33.42 -7.15
C GLY A 480 -10.71 -34.53 -8.16
N ARG A 481 -11.18 -34.37 -9.40
CA ARG A 481 -10.92 -35.30 -10.51
C ARG A 481 -10.64 -34.48 -11.77
N PHE A 482 -9.49 -34.69 -12.40
CA PHE A 482 -9.14 -33.97 -13.63
C PHE A 482 -10.05 -34.37 -14.78
N LEU A 483 -10.54 -33.36 -15.51
CA LEU A 483 -11.61 -33.47 -16.50
C LEU A 483 -12.88 -34.16 -15.97
N LYS A 484 -13.08 -34.17 -14.63
CA LYS A 484 -14.15 -34.88 -13.90
C LYS A 484 -14.12 -36.42 -14.00
N ILE A 485 -13.16 -36.99 -14.72
CA ILE A 485 -13.11 -38.43 -15.03
C ILE A 485 -11.88 -39.07 -14.39
N PHE A 486 -10.73 -38.41 -14.46
CA PHE A 486 -9.47 -38.97 -13.98
C PHE A 486 -9.24 -38.64 -12.50
N PRO A 487 -8.97 -39.64 -11.64
CA PRO A 487 -8.48 -39.39 -10.28
C PRO A 487 -7.23 -38.49 -10.30
N PRO A 488 -6.93 -37.74 -9.24
CA PRO A 488 -5.76 -36.85 -9.19
C PRO A 488 -4.44 -37.56 -9.58
N GLY A 489 -4.25 -38.81 -9.15
CA GLY A 489 -3.05 -39.59 -9.47
C GLY A 489 -2.92 -40.04 -10.94
N MET A 490 -3.97 -39.93 -11.77
CA MET A 490 -3.83 -40.15 -13.23
C MET A 490 -3.42 -38.88 -13.98
N VAL A 491 -3.45 -37.71 -13.32
CA VAL A 491 -2.88 -36.46 -13.87
C VAL A 491 -1.36 -36.51 -13.91
N ASP A 492 -0.77 -37.39 -13.09
CA ASP A 492 0.67 -37.65 -12.98
C ASP A 492 1.29 -38.12 -14.31
N TRP A 493 0.49 -38.55 -15.30
CA TRP A 493 0.97 -38.84 -16.66
C TRP A 493 1.22 -37.58 -17.52
N PHE A 494 0.70 -36.43 -17.10
CA PHE A 494 0.77 -35.16 -17.84
C PHE A 494 1.58 -34.08 -17.09
N ILE A 495 2.08 -34.38 -15.89
CA ILE A 495 2.85 -33.50 -15.02
C ILE A 495 4.14 -34.23 -14.60
N PRO A 496 5.34 -33.61 -14.67
CA PRO A 496 6.56 -34.24 -14.18
C PRO A 496 6.48 -34.48 -12.67
N GLY A 497 6.39 -35.76 -12.26
CA GLY A 497 6.09 -36.16 -10.88
C GLY A 497 4.59 -36.10 -10.54
N ASN A 498 4.18 -36.66 -9.38
CA ASN A 498 2.81 -36.47 -8.90
C ASN A 498 2.58 -34.99 -8.57
N MET A 499 1.38 -34.44 -8.84
CA MET A 499 1.05 -33.05 -8.53
C MET A 499 1.43 -32.61 -7.12
N GLU A 500 1.21 -33.47 -6.12
CA GLU A 500 1.57 -33.17 -4.74
C GLU A 500 3.07 -32.93 -4.61
N GLU A 501 3.88 -33.85 -5.13
CA GLU A 501 5.33 -33.73 -5.18
C GLU A 501 5.79 -32.49 -5.96
N TYR A 502 5.19 -32.19 -7.11
CA TYR A 502 5.51 -30.98 -7.87
C TYR A 502 5.29 -29.71 -7.04
N PHE A 503 4.15 -29.59 -6.34
CA PHE A 503 3.88 -28.44 -5.49
C PHE A 503 4.78 -28.41 -4.24
N ASP A 504 5.10 -29.56 -3.64
CA ASP A 504 6.08 -29.67 -2.55
C ASP A 504 7.44 -29.12 -2.98
N GLN A 505 7.95 -29.59 -4.11
CA GLN A 505 9.23 -29.17 -4.64
C GLN A 505 9.20 -27.69 -5.05
N TYR A 506 8.13 -27.23 -5.70
CA TYR A 506 7.94 -25.82 -6.07
C TYR A 506 7.99 -24.89 -4.86
N PHE A 507 7.21 -25.19 -3.80
CA PHE A 507 7.21 -24.35 -2.60
C PHE A 507 8.52 -24.47 -1.82
N THR A 508 9.18 -25.63 -1.86
CA THR A 508 10.52 -25.80 -1.28
C THR A 508 11.53 -24.90 -1.98
N LEU A 509 11.56 -24.88 -3.31
CA LEU A 509 12.42 -23.97 -4.08
C LEU A 509 12.06 -22.49 -3.82
N LEU A 510 10.77 -22.16 -3.76
CA LEU A 510 10.27 -20.81 -3.49
C LEU A 510 10.75 -20.27 -2.13
N VAL A 511 10.68 -21.09 -1.07
CA VAL A 511 10.96 -20.66 0.31
C VAL A 511 12.40 -20.93 0.72
N LYS A 512 12.92 -22.14 0.48
CA LYS A 512 14.22 -22.60 0.98
C LYS A 512 15.32 -22.55 -0.08
N GLY A 513 14.97 -22.69 -1.36
CA GLY A 513 15.94 -22.94 -2.43
C GLY A 513 16.55 -24.35 -2.33
N SER A 514 17.28 -24.78 -3.35
CA SER A 514 17.96 -26.08 -3.35
C SER A 514 19.09 -26.16 -2.33
N GLU A 515 19.80 -25.06 -2.08
CA GLU A 515 20.89 -24.97 -1.10
C GLU A 515 20.44 -24.72 0.35
N GLY A 516 19.14 -24.51 0.58
CA GLY A 516 18.62 -24.19 1.93
C GLY A 516 19.00 -22.80 2.46
N LYS A 517 19.61 -21.91 1.65
CA LYS A 517 20.02 -20.55 2.01
C LYS A 517 18.98 -19.48 1.69
N GLY A 518 17.71 -19.88 1.65
CA GLY A 518 16.57 -19.07 1.23
C GLY A 518 16.39 -19.14 -0.29
N GLY A 519 15.15 -19.31 -0.72
CA GLY A 519 14.77 -19.42 -2.13
C GLY A 519 14.65 -18.05 -2.79
N ASN A 520 13.41 -17.60 -2.96
CA ASN A 520 13.12 -16.38 -3.69
C ASN A 520 13.16 -15.17 -2.75
N LYS A 521 14.05 -14.21 -3.06
CA LYS A 521 14.21 -12.98 -2.30
C LYS A 521 14.56 -11.79 -3.18
N PHE A 522 14.27 -10.59 -2.68
CA PHE A 522 14.72 -9.34 -3.30
C PHE A 522 15.29 -8.38 -2.26
N GLU A 523 16.14 -7.49 -2.77
CA GLU A 523 16.69 -6.35 -2.07
C GLU A 523 16.58 -5.13 -2.98
N SER A 524 15.91 -4.09 -2.52
CA SER A 524 15.83 -2.79 -3.18
C SER A 524 16.58 -1.78 -2.35
N GLU A 525 17.63 -1.20 -2.92
CA GLU A 525 18.41 -0.12 -2.32
C GLU A 525 18.18 1.17 -3.09
N SER A 526 17.86 2.23 -2.35
CA SER A 526 17.46 3.52 -2.89
C SER A 526 18.39 4.59 -2.35
N PHE A 527 19.17 5.22 -3.23
CA PHE A 527 20.14 6.25 -2.89
C PHE A 527 19.67 7.60 -3.40
N ARG A 528 19.42 8.55 -2.50
CA ARG A 528 18.98 9.90 -2.88
C ARG A 528 20.16 10.72 -3.40
N ASN A 529 19.98 11.35 -4.55
CA ASN A 529 20.90 12.33 -5.11
C ASN A 529 20.12 13.58 -5.57
N GLY A 530 19.98 14.57 -4.69
CA GLY A 530 19.22 15.79 -4.95
C GLY A 530 17.73 15.51 -5.17
N LYS A 531 17.23 15.84 -6.36
CA LYS A 531 15.82 15.62 -6.80
C LYS A 531 15.57 14.23 -7.37
N ASN A 532 16.64 13.46 -7.64
CA ASN A 532 16.56 12.13 -8.19
C ASN A 532 17.01 11.10 -7.14
N MET A 533 16.77 9.84 -7.43
CA MET A 533 17.27 8.70 -6.68
C MET A 533 17.74 7.61 -7.64
N LYS A 534 18.80 6.92 -7.23
CA LYS A 534 19.24 5.69 -7.87
C LYS A 534 18.64 4.51 -7.12
N VAL A 535 17.82 3.72 -7.81
CA VAL A 535 17.23 2.49 -7.28
C VAL A 535 17.99 1.30 -7.84
N ILE A 536 18.48 0.44 -6.95
CA ILE A 536 19.15 -0.81 -7.28
C ILE A 536 18.29 -1.94 -6.73
N LEU A 537 17.62 -2.68 -7.62
CA LEU A 537 16.83 -3.86 -7.27
C LEU A 537 17.62 -5.11 -7.62
N LYS A 538 18.02 -5.87 -6.61
CA LYS A 538 18.59 -7.22 -6.75
C LYS A 538 17.49 -8.23 -6.43
N SER A 539 17.28 -9.20 -7.29
CA SER A 539 16.37 -10.32 -7.03
C SER A 539 17.08 -11.64 -7.30
N GLN A 540 16.83 -12.61 -6.44
CA GLN A 540 17.30 -13.97 -6.57
C GLN A 540 16.10 -14.89 -6.60
N ALA A 541 16.09 -15.85 -7.50
CA ALA A 541 15.07 -16.87 -7.52
C ALA A 541 15.60 -18.22 -7.99
N GLU A 542 14.93 -19.30 -7.58
CA GLU A 542 15.13 -20.62 -8.16
C GLU A 542 13.82 -21.13 -8.74
N ILE A 543 13.85 -21.51 -10.02
CA ILE A 543 12.65 -21.90 -10.77
C ILE A 543 12.91 -23.17 -11.56
N PHE A 544 11.88 -23.98 -11.79
CA PHE A 544 11.97 -25.07 -12.75
C PHE A 544 12.21 -24.53 -14.17
N ARG A 545 13.07 -25.22 -14.91
CA ARG A 545 13.41 -24.92 -16.32
C ARG A 545 12.21 -25.15 -17.23
N ASP A 546 11.48 -26.24 -16.97
CA ASP A 546 10.19 -26.56 -17.58
C ASP A 546 9.12 -26.57 -16.49
N ARG A 547 8.10 -25.71 -16.65
CA ARG A 547 7.08 -25.46 -15.61
C ARG A 547 5.72 -25.97 -16.02
N PHE A 548 4.96 -26.40 -15.02
CA PHE A 548 3.53 -26.65 -15.17
C PHE A 548 2.74 -25.34 -15.07
N SER A 549 1.64 -25.21 -15.84
CA SER A 549 0.70 -24.11 -15.67
C SER A 549 -0.72 -24.47 -16.09
N PRO A 550 -1.71 -24.23 -15.21
CA PRO A 550 -3.08 -24.62 -15.46
C PRO A 550 -3.88 -23.62 -16.30
N PHE A 551 -3.35 -22.41 -16.56
CA PHE A 551 -4.08 -21.38 -17.30
C PHE A 551 -3.34 -21.00 -18.59
N ARG A 552 -4.06 -21.02 -19.72
CA ARG A 552 -3.57 -20.46 -20.98
C ARG A 552 -4.01 -19.00 -21.03
N SER A 553 -3.07 -18.06 -21.15
CA SER A 553 -3.42 -16.72 -21.62
C SER A 553 -3.98 -16.88 -23.03
N SER A 554 -5.24 -16.49 -23.25
CA SER A 554 -5.75 -16.40 -24.62
C SER A 554 -4.90 -15.40 -25.38
N ASP A 555 -4.59 -15.68 -26.66
CA ASP A 555 -3.98 -14.71 -27.57
C ASP A 555 -4.97 -13.58 -27.95
N GLU A 556 -6.05 -13.41 -27.17
CA GLU A 556 -7.04 -12.37 -27.34
C GLU A 556 -6.39 -11.01 -27.06
N LYS A 557 -6.51 -10.11 -28.03
CA LYS A 557 -6.04 -8.73 -27.90
C LYS A 557 -6.75 -8.05 -26.73
N ASP A 558 -6.01 -7.25 -25.97
CA ASP A 558 -6.58 -6.41 -24.93
C ASP A 558 -7.55 -5.37 -25.53
N ASP A 559 -8.53 -4.95 -24.74
CA ASP A 559 -9.41 -3.83 -25.08
C ASP A 559 -8.60 -2.56 -25.39
N GLN A 560 -9.15 -1.66 -26.21
CA GLN A 560 -8.54 -0.39 -26.58
C GLN A 560 -9.50 0.75 -26.28
N PRO A 561 -9.19 1.64 -25.31
CA PRO A 561 -8.06 1.60 -24.38
C PRO A 561 -8.13 0.41 -23.40
N SER A 562 -6.98 -0.02 -22.87
CA SER A 562 -6.90 -1.11 -21.90
C SER A 562 -7.40 -0.66 -20.53
N PHE A 563 -8.22 -1.49 -19.86
CA PHE A 563 -8.64 -1.26 -18.46
C PHE A 563 -7.44 -0.96 -17.55
N TRP A 564 -6.33 -1.69 -17.74
CA TRP A 564 -5.14 -1.52 -16.91
C TRP A 564 -4.39 -0.22 -17.19
N ASP A 565 -4.41 0.27 -18.43
CA ASP A 565 -3.77 1.54 -18.78
C ASP A 565 -4.55 2.71 -18.16
N ILE A 566 -5.88 2.72 -18.26
CA ILE A 566 -6.72 3.77 -17.66
C ILE A 566 -6.64 3.72 -16.14
N LEU A 567 -6.72 2.52 -15.53
CA LEU A 567 -6.54 2.38 -14.09
C LEU A 567 -5.19 2.95 -13.65
N GLN A 568 -4.11 2.64 -14.38
CA GLN A 568 -2.79 3.17 -14.07
C GLN A 568 -2.72 4.69 -14.18
N GLU A 569 -3.32 5.28 -15.21
CA GLU A 569 -3.36 6.74 -15.41
C GLU A 569 -4.12 7.44 -14.29
N THR A 570 -5.32 6.97 -13.96
CA THR A 570 -6.15 7.53 -12.86
C THR A 570 -5.48 7.40 -11.49
N LEU A 571 -4.75 6.30 -11.25
CA LEU A 571 -3.93 6.12 -10.04
C LEU A 571 -2.82 7.18 -9.96
N ILE A 572 -2.14 7.47 -11.07
CA ILE A 572 -1.11 8.54 -11.10
C ILE A 572 -1.74 9.92 -10.91
N GLU A 573 -2.93 10.15 -11.46
CA GLU A 573 -3.66 11.41 -11.29
C GLU A 573 -4.06 11.67 -9.84
N ASP A 574 -4.42 10.64 -9.07
CA ASP A 574 -4.70 10.80 -7.63
C ASP A 574 -3.47 11.27 -6.83
N LEU A 575 -2.27 11.12 -7.37
CA LEU A 575 -1.04 11.67 -6.80
C LEU A 575 -0.74 13.12 -7.25
N TYR A 576 -1.32 13.58 -8.35
CA TYR A 576 -1.14 14.94 -8.90
C TYR A 576 -2.15 15.88 -8.32
#